data_AF-X0TWQ3-F1
#
_entry.id   AF-X0TWQ3-F1
#
_cell.length_a   1.000
_cell.length_b   1.000
_cell.length_c   1.000
_cell.angle_alpha   90.00
_cell.angle_beta   90.00
_cell.angle_gamma   90.00
#
_symmetry.space_group_name_H-M   'P 1'
#
loop_
_entity.id
_entity.type
_entity.pdbx_description
1 polymer ?
#
loop_
_entity_poly.entity_id
_entity_poly.type
_entity_poly.pdbx_seq_one_letter_code
_entity_poly.pdbx_strand_id
1 'polypeptide(L)'
;FGTNWSYYSHYVGDIFGVPLAVEGLMAFFLESTFVGLFFFGWNRLSKVKHLMVTFLVALGSNLSALWILVANGWMNNPVGAEF
;
A
#
# COMPACT_ATOMS: atom_id res chain seq x y z
N PHE A 1 -1.52 12.38 -8.08
CA PHE A 1 -0.27 13.17 -8.09
C PHE A 1 0.03 13.74 -9.48
N GLY A 2 0.12 12.96 -10.55
CA GLY A 2 0.62 13.46 -11.84
C GLY A 2 -0.23 14.51 -12.62
N THR A 3 -1.56 14.52 -12.51
CA THR A 3 -2.41 15.39 -13.37
C THR A 3 -2.44 16.86 -12.95
N ASN A 4 -2.55 17.13 -11.65
CA ASN A 4 -2.61 18.51 -11.11
C ASN A 4 -1.28 19.01 -10.54
N TRP A 5 -0.30 18.11 -10.36
CA TRP A 5 0.98 18.41 -9.70
C TRP A 5 2.17 17.87 -10.49
N SER A 6 2.17 18.09 -11.81
CA SER A 6 3.19 17.54 -12.72
C SER A 6 4.62 17.98 -12.37
N TYR A 7 4.82 19.26 -12.02
CA TYR A 7 6.14 19.77 -11.62
C TYR A 7 6.64 19.12 -10.31
N TYR A 8 5.77 18.98 -9.32
CA TYR A 8 6.08 18.25 -8.08
C TYR A 8 6.46 16.80 -8.37
N SER A 9 5.67 16.10 -9.19
CA SER A 9 5.95 14.72 -9.58
C SER A 9 7.27 14.57 -10.33
N HIS A 10 7.71 15.57 -11.09
CA HIS A 10 9.03 15.55 -11.73
C HIS A 10 10.16 15.88 -10.72
N TYR A 11 9.93 16.79 -9.78
CA TYR A 11 10.96 17.28 -8.86
C TYR A 11 11.31 16.28 -7.76
N VAL A 12 10.31 15.57 -7.21
CA VAL A 12 10.52 14.61 -6.11
C VAL A 12 10.15 13.18 -6.46
N GLY A 13 9.84 12.90 -7.74
CA GLY A 13 9.35 11.61 -8.20
C GLY A 13 10.29 10.45 -7.88
N ASP A 14 11.59 10.67 -7.94
CA ASP A 14 12.61 9.63 -7.68
C ASP A 14 12.61 9.13 -6.23
N ILE A 15 12.21 9.97 -5.27
CA ILE A 15 12.17 9.60 -3.85
C ILE A 15 10.74 9.30 -3.41
N PHE A 16 9.80 10.18 -3.72
CA PHE A 16 8.41 10.03 -3.34
C PHE A 16 7.71 8.90 -4.08
N GLY A 17 8.06 8.63 -5.35
CA GLY A 17 7.40 7.61 -6.17
C GLY A 17 7.70 6.17 -5.74
N VAL A 18 8.87 5.92 -5.14
CA VAL A 18 9.30 4.57 -4.76
C VAL A 18 8.41 3.96 -3.67
N PRO A 19 8.13 4.63 -2.53
CA PRO A 19 7.17 4.13 -1.54
C PRO A 19 5.78 3.84 -2.11
N LEU A 20 5.26 4.68 -3.02
CA LEU A 20 3.95 4.47 -3.63
C LEU A 20 3.93 3.25 -4.57
N ALA A 21 5.02 3.00 -5.31
CA ALA A 21 5.13 1.80 -6.12
C ALA A 21 5.20 0.53 -5.26
N VAL A 22 5.94 0.58 -4.14
CA VAL A 22 6.04 -0.53 -3.18
C VAL A 22 4.71 -0.80 -2.49
N GLU A 23 3.96 0.23 -2.10
CA GLU A 23 2.60 0.13 -1.57
C GLU A 23 1.71 -0.70 -2.51
N GLY A 24 1.70 -0.36 -3.80
CA GLY A 24 0.88 -1.05 -4.80
C GLY A 24 1.24 -2.54 -4.96
N LEU A 25 2.55 -2.85 -5.02
CA LEU A 25 3.02 -4.22 -5.24
C LEU A 25 2.84 -5.10 -4.01
N MET A 26 3.12 -4.57 -2.82
CA MET A 26 3.13 -5.36 -1.58
C MET A 26 1.77 -5.37 -0.89
N ALA A 27 1.18 -4.20 -0.68
CA ALA A 27 0.04 -4.04 0.21
C ALA A 27 -1.29 -4.14 -0.54
N PHE A 28 -1.46 -3.37 -1.63
CA PHE A 28 -2.70 -3.41 -2.40
C PHE A 28 -2.94 -4.76 -3.06
N PHE A 29 -1.91 -5.39 -3.62
CA PHE A 29 -2.07 -6.70 -4.24
C PHE A 29 -2.52 -7.76 -3.22
N LEU A 30 -1.91 -7.75 -2.03
CA LEU A 30 -2.29 -8.63 -0.92
C LEU A 30 -3.73 -8.37 -0.48
N GLU A 31 -4.05 -7.13 -0.13
CA GLU A 31 -5.36 -6.74 0.38
C GLU A 31 -6.47 -7.03 -0.64
N SER A 32 -6.33 -6.57 -1.89
CA SER A 32 -7.35 -6.72 -2.93
C SER A 32 -7.59 -8.19 -3.33
N THR A 33 -6.55 -9.02 -3.33
CA THR A 33 -6.69 -10.46 -3.60
C THR A 33 -7.40 -11.17 -2.46
N PHE A 34 -6.97 -10.92 -1.21
CA PHE A 34 -7.52 -11.61 -0.04
C PHE A 34 -8.90 -11.09 0.36
N VAL A 35 -9.26 -9.83 0.06
CA VAL A 35 -10.62 -9.32 0.33
C VAL A 35 -11.67 -10.05 -0.53
N GLY A 36 -11.32 -10.41 -1.76
CA GLY A 36 -12.18 -11.26 -2.60
C GLY A 36 -12.39 -12.64 -1.98
N LEU A 37 -11.30 -13.27 -1.50
CA LEU A 37 -11.38 -14.55 -0.78
C LEU A 37 -12.13 -14.45 0.55
N PHE A 38 -12.06 -13.32 1.24
CA PHE A 38 -12.79 -13.08 2.48
C PHE A 38 -14.31 -13.13 2.25
N PHE A 39 -14.82 -12.44 1.22
CA PHE A 39 -16.25 -12.43 0.92
C PHE A 39 -16.76 -13.73 0.29
N PHE A 40 -16.01 -14.33 -0.64
CA PHE A 40 -16.50 -15.49 -1.40
C PHE A 40 -16.00 -16.85 -0.88
N GLY A 41 -15.09 -16.87 0.10
CA GLY A 41 -14.42 -18.07 0.60
C GLY A 41 -15.18 -18.86 1.68
N TRP A 42 -16.31 -18.36 2.20
CA TRP A 42 -17.03 -18.96 3.34
C TRP A 42 -17.35 -20.45 3.19
N ASN A 43 -17.79 -20.87 2.00
CA ASN A 43 -18.15 -22.27 1.71
C ASN A 43 -17.00 -23.06 1.05
N ARG A 44 -15.87 -22.41 0.75
CA ARG A 44 -14.73 -23.01 0.02
C ARG A 44 -13.46 -23.15 0.87
N LEU A 45 -13.39 -22.48 2.01
CA LEU A 45 -12.26 -22.49 2.94
C LEU A 45 -12.68 -23.11 4.28
N SER A 46 -11.74 -23.81 4.93
CA SER A 46 -11.94 -24.21 6.33
C SER A 46 -11.90 -22.98 7.25
N LYS A 47 -12.50 -23.07 8.44
CA LYS A 47 -12.57 -21.97 9.41
C LYS A 47 -11.20 -21.32 9.70
N VAL A 48 -10.16 -22.14 9.85
CA VAL A 48 -8.78 -21.65 10.08
C VAL A 48 -8.23 -20.90 8.87
N LYS A 49 -8.44 -21.42 7.66
CA LYS A 49 -7.99 -20.77 6.42
C LYS A 49 -8.72 -19.45 6.19
N HIS A 50 -10.02 -19.40 6.47
CA HIS A 50 -10.79 -18.16 6.35
C HIS A 50 -10.31 -17.10 7.37
N LEU A 51 -10.03 -17.51 8.61
CA LEU A 51 -9.44 -16.62 9.61
C LEU A 51 -8.06 -16.08 9.18
N MET A 52 -7.19 -16.93 8.61
CA MET A 52 -5.91 -16.49 8.06
C MET A 52 -6.08 -15.46 6.95
N VAL A 53 -7.04 -15.68 6.03
CA VAL A 53 -7.38 -14.70 4.97
C VAL A 53 -7.78 -13.35 5.58
N THR A 54 -8.62 -13.35 6.61
CA THR A 54 -9.03 -12.12 7.31
C THR A 54 -7.84 -11.38 7.93
N PHE A 55 -6.91 -12.10 8.57
CA PHE A 55 -5.69 -11.49 9.11
C PHE A 55 -4.77 -10.92 8.02
N LEU A 56 -4.67 -11.60 6.88
CA LEU A 56 -3.88 -11.10 5.74
C LEU A 56 -4.49 -9.85 5.11
N VAL A 57 -5.82 -9.74 5.06
CA VAL A 57 -6.50 -8.49 4.67
C VAL A 57 -6.12 -7.37 5.63
N ALA A 58 -6.28 -7.59 6.95
CA ALA A 58 -5.94 -6.58 7.95
C ALA A 58 -4.46 -6.17 7.90
N LEU A 59 -3.55 -7.13 7.69
CA LEU A 59 -2.12 -6.85 7.52
C LEU A 59 -1.86 -6.03 6.26
N GLY A 60 -2.48 -6.38 5.13
CA GLY A 60 -2.39 -5.62 3.88
C GLY A 60 -2.82 -4.16 4.06
N SER A 61 -3.98 -3.91 4.67
CA SER A 61 -4.45 -2.55 4.93
C SER A 61 -3.50 -1.74 5.84
N ASN A 62 -2.88 -2.38 6.84
CA ASN A 62 -1.90 -1.72 7.71
C ASN A 62 -0.58 -1.42 6.98
N LEU A 63 -0.13 -2.31 6.09
CA LEU A 63 1.04 -2.06 5.26
C LEU A 63 0.80 -0.92 4.26
N SER A 64 -0.40 -0.82 3.70
CA SER A 64 -0.80 0.32 2.85
C SER A 64 -0.68 1.63 3.64
N ALA A 65 -1.26 1.66 4.84
CA ALA A 65 -1.17 2.80 5.75
C ALA A 65 0.28 3.17 6.09
N LEU A 66 1.16 2.19 6.29
CA LEU A 66 2.58 2.43 6.55
C LEU A 66 3.25 3.14 5.37
N TRP A 67 3.10 2.62 4.15
CA TRP A 67 3.80 3.18 2.98
C TRP A 67 3.30 4.58 2.61
N ILE A 68 2.00 4.83 2.69
CA ILE A 68 1.46 6.16 2.42
C ILE A 68 1.90 7.18 3.47
N LEU A 69 2.01 6.77 4.75
CA LEU A 69 2.51 7.62 5.82
C LEU A 69 4.02 7.84 5.74
N VAL A 70 4.80 6.87 5.26
CA VAL A 70 6.23 7.09 4.97
C VAL A 70 6.40 8.15 3.89
N ALA A 71 5.64 8.05 2.80
CA ALA A 71 5.67 9.04 1.73
C ALA A 71 5.26 10.43 2.24
N ASN A 72 4.18 10.52 3.02
CA ASN A 72 3.74 11.78 3.62
C ASN A 72 4.74 12.32 4.67
N GLY A 73 5.34 11.45 5.48
CA GLY A 73 6.35 11.83 6.47
C GLY A 73 7.58 12.45 5.80
N TRP A 74 8.03 11.88 4.69
CA TRP A 74 9.11 12.45 3.89
C TRP A 74 8.75 13.83 3.30
N MET A 75 7.50 14.05 2.89
CA MET A 75 7.05 15.39 2.45
C MET A 75 7.16 16.44 3.55
N ASN A 76 7.02 16.06 4.83
CA ASN A 76 7.13 16.97 5.96
C ASN A 76 8.59 17.19 6.41
N ASN A 77 9.42 16.14 6.34
CA ASN A 77 10.85 16.21 6.68
C ASN A 77 11.68 15.44 5.63
N PRO A 78 12.14 16.13 4.57
CA PRO A 78 12.78 15.49 3.41
C PRO A 78 14.25 15.14 3.71
N VAL A 79 14.45 14.11 4.51
CA VAL A 79 15.77 13.52 4.79
C VAL A 79 16.21 12.60 3.64
N GLY A 80 17.51 12.51 3.39
CA GLY A 80 18.08 11.63 2.36
C GLY A 80 17.84 12.09 0.91
N ALA A 81 17.54 13.37 0.72
CA ALA A 81 17.38 14.02 -0.58
C ALA A 81 18.44 15.12 -0.76
N GLU A 82 18.99 15.23 -1.95
CA GLU A 82 19.85 16.35 -2.38
C GLU A 82 19.20 16.98 -3.62
N PHE A 83 19.04 18.30 -3.64
CA PHE A 83 18.22 19.04 -4.60
C PHE A 83 19.03 20.05 -5.43
#